data_AF-A0A9E5MWA0-F1
#
_entry.id   AF-A0A9E5MWA0-F1
#
_cell.length_a   1.000
_cell.length_b   1.000
_cell.length_c   1.000
_cell.angle_alpha   90.00
_cell.angle_beta   90.00
_cell.angle_gamma   90.00
#
_symmetry.space_group_name_H-M   'P 1'
#
loop_
_entity.id
_entity.type
_entity.pdbx_description
1 polymer ?
#
loop_
_entity_poly.entity_id
_entity_poly.type
_entity_poly.pdbx_seq_one_letter_code
_entity_poly.pdbx_strand_id
1 'polypeptide(L)'
;MAKKRITKRVSRDFSEEEKQQYQEIREQVIEEFPPVARSRKPSPPGIPSQIRAAREARGLTWYALAQRAGIPNSNTIRDIEQGRDVKLTNLQAVAKALDLSVELVELS
;
A
#
# COMPACT_ATOMS: atom_id res chain seq x y z
N MET A 1 27.34 11.73 23.90
CA MET A 1 26.74 11.21 22.65
C MET A 1 27.05 9.71 22.54
N ALA A 2 26.08 8.83 22.70
CA ALA A 2 26.30 7.38 22.64
C ALA A 2 26.43 6.90 21.18
N LYS A 3 27.53 6.23 20.83
CA LYS A 3 27.74 5.64 19.50
C LYS A 3 26.78 4.46 19.29
N LYS A 4 25.93 4.53 18.27
CA LYS A 4 25.00 3.47 17.89
C LYS A 4 25.82 2.26 17.39
N ARG A 5 25.80 1.14 18.11
CA ARG A 5 26.42 -0.13 17.66
C ARG A 5 25.54 -0.72 16.56
N ILE A 6 26.02 -0.68 15.32
CA ILE A 6 25.38 -1.39 14.20
C ILE A 6 25.70 -2.89 14.40
N THR A 7 24.69 -3.67 14.80
CA THR A 7 24.81 -5.12 14.86
C THR A 7 24.76 -5.68 13.43
N LYS A 8 25.71 -6.54 13.07
CA LYS A 8 25.70 -7.21 11.76
C LYS A 8 24.54 -8.21 11.73
N ARG A 9 23.88 -8.33 10.58
CA ARG A 9 22.86 -9.37 10.34
C ARG A 9 23.55 -10.73 10.35
N VAL A 10 23.15 -11.60 11.26
CA VAL A 10 23.59 -13.00 11.26
C VAL A 10 22.67 -13.75 10.31
N SER A 11 23.23 -14.32 9.25
CA SER A 11 22.56 -15.31 8.40
C SER A 11 23.12 -16.68 8.74
N ARG A 12 22.23 -17.65 8.97
CA ARG A 12 22.57 -19.07 9.04
C ARG A 12 22.10 -19.71 7.74
N ASP A 13 22.98 -20.46 7.10
CA ASP A 13 22.62 -21.29 5.96
C ASP A 13 21.94 -22.55 6.49
N PHE A 14 20.77 -22.86 5.94
CA PHE A 14 19.99 -24.04 6.31
C PHE A 14 20.31 -25.20 5.36
N SER A 15 20.45 -26.40 5.91
CA SER A 15 20.45 -27.65 5.15
C SER A 15 19.13 -27.84 4.39
N GLU A 16 19.12 -28.64 3.34
CA GLU A 16 17.88 -28.97 2.61
C GLU A 16 16.83 -29.65 3.52
N GLU A 17 17.27 -30.50 4.44
CA GLU A 17 16.41 -31.15 5.43
C GLU A 17 15.77 -30.13 6.38
N GLU A 18 16.55 -29.17 6.88
CA GLU A 18 16.05 -28.09 7.74
C GLU A 18 15.03 -27.24 6.98
N LYS A 19 15.29 -26.92 5.69
CA LYS A 19 14.35 -26.18 4.85
C LYS A 19 13.03 -26.91 4.68
N GLN A 20 13.07 -28.22 4.45
CA GLN A 20 11.87 -29.03 4.28
C GLN A 20 11.05 -29.08 5.57
N GLN A 21 11.70 -29.29 6.72
CA GLN A 21 11.06 -29.21 8.03
C GLN A 21 10.39 -27.83 8.26
N TYR A 22 11.07 -26.74 7.89
CA TYR A 22 10.48 -25.40 7.98
C TYR A 22 9.29 -25.19 7.04
N GLN A 23 9.28 -25.82 5.87
CA GLN A 23 8.15 -25.76 4.94
C GLN A 23 6.94 -26.47 5.53
N GLU A 24 7.12 -27.68 6.06
CA GLU A 24 6.05 -28.45 6.72
C GLU A 24 5.46 -27.68 7.91
N ILE A 25 6.32 -27.10 8.77
CA ILE A 25 5.86 -26.26 9.89
C ILE A 25 5.07 -25.07 9.38
N ARG A 26 5.51 -24.40 8.32
CA ARG A 26 4.79 -23.25 7.75
C ARG A 26 3.42 -23.65 7.21
N GLU A 27 3.33 -24.77 6.53
CA GLU A 27 2.07 -25.28 5.99
C GLU A 27 1.08 -25.60 7.11
N GLN A 28 1.52 -26.33 8.14
CA GLN A 28 0.72 -26.62 9.34
C GLN A 28 0.27 -25.33 10.04
N VAL A 29 1.17 -24.35 10.20
CA VAL A 29 0.84 -23.06 10.83
C VAL A 29 -0.17 -22.27 9.98
N ILE A 30 -0.08 -22.31 8.65
CA ILE A 30 -1.06 -21.65 7.76
C ILE A 30 -2.43 -22.33 7.87
N GLU A 31 -2.48 -23.64 8.06
CA GLU A 31 -3.75 -24.37 8.23
C GLU A 31 -4.38 -24.08 9.59
N GLU A 32 -3.60 -24.14 10.67
CA GLU A 32 -4.06 -23.93 12.04
C GLU A 32 -4.35 -22.45 12.34
N PHE A 33 -3.49 -21.57 11.83
CA PHE A 33 -3.55 -20.12 12.00
C PHE A 33 -3.55 -19.44 10.62
N PRO A 34 -4.66 -19.54 9.87
CA PRO A 34 -4.74 -18.93 8.55
C PRO A 34 -4.40 -17.45 8.65
N PRO A 35 -3.49 -16.96 7.79
CA PRO A 35 -3.15 -15.55 7.79
C PRO A 35 -4.43 -14.77 7.55
N VAL A 36 -4.68 -13.74 8.36
CA VAL A 36 -5.82 -12.86 8.16
C VAL A 36 -5.79 -12.42 6.71
N ALA A 37 -6.80 -12.86 5.95
CA ALA A 37 -6.99 -12.41 4.57
C ALA A 37 -6.88 -10.90 4.63
N ARG A 38 -5.97 -10.30 3.85
CA ARG A 38 -5.70 -8.85 3.92
C ARG A 38 -6.96 -8.12 3.45
N SER A 39 -7.95 -8.00 4.32
CA SER A 39 -9.17 -7.24 4.12
C SER A 39 -8.76 -5.79 4.32
N ARG A 40 -8.20 -5.22 3.26
CA ARG A 40 -8.10 -3.78 3.17
C ARG A 40 -9.53 -3.28 3.22
N LYS A 41 -9.84 -2.42 4.20
CA LYS A 41 -11.15 -1.77 4.28
C LYS A 41 -11.52 -1.25 2.87
N PRO A 42 -12.77 -1.47 2.42
CA PRO A 42 -13.20 -0.93 1.15
C PRO A 42 -13.06 0.60 1.18
N SER A 43 -12.72 1.18 0.04
CA SER A 43 -12.72 2.62 -0.11
C SER A 43 -14.16 3.14 -0.03
N PRO A 44 -14.42 4.24 0.68
CA PRO A 44 -15.73 4.89 0.67
C PRO A 44 -16.19 5.20 -0.77
N PRO A 45 -17.51 5.26 -1.04
CA PRO A 45 -18.01 5.61 -2.36
C PRO A 45 -17.59 7.05 -2.77
N GLY A 46 -17.60 7.32 -4.07
CA GLY A 46 -17.24 8.63 -4.64
C GLY A 46 -15.76 8.71 -5.02
N ILE A 47 -15.14 9.87 -4.76
CA ILE A 47 -13.74 10.14 -5.13
C ILE A 47 -12.77 9.05 -4.62
N PRO A 48 -12.84 8.56 -3.36
CA PRO A 48 -11.90 7.57 -2.86
C PRO A 48 -11.91 6.25 -3.65
N SER A 49 -13.10 5.73 -3.95
CA SER A 49 -13.24 4.48 -4.71
C SER A 49 -12.87 4.65 -6.18
N GLN A 50 -13.17 5.80 -6.81
CA GLN A 50 -12.78 6.10 -8.19
C GLN A 50 -11.26 6.17 -8.35
N ILE A 51 -10.56 6.89 -7.45
CA ILE A 51 -9.10 6.97 -7.45
C ILE A 51 -8.47 5.59 -7.26
N ARG A 52 -8.99 4.79 -6.32
CA ARG A 52 -8.51 3.42 -6.10
C ARG A 52 -8.68 2.54 -7.34
N ALA A 53 -9.86 2.56 -7.96
CA ALA A 53 -10.15 1.77 -9.15
C ALA A 53 -9.21 2.17 -10.31
N ALA A 54 -9.02 3.46 -10.55
CA ALA A 54 -8.10 3.96 -11.58
C ALA A 54 -6.64 3.56 -11.31
N ARG A 55 -6.20 3.58 -10.04
CA ARG A 55 -4.85 3.12 -9.66
C ARG A 55 -4.70 1.62 -9.91
N GLU A 56 -5.66 0.82 -9.46
CA GLU A 56 -5.62 -0.64 -9.58
C GLU A 56 -5.70 -1.11 -11.04
N ALA A 57 -6.52 -0.46 -11.87
CA ALA A 57 -6.59 -0.71 -13.31
C ALA A 57 -5.25 -0.47 -14.03
N ARG A 58 -4.40 0.40 -13.46
CA ARG A 58 -3.05 0.72 -13.98
C ARG A 58 -1.95 -0.11 -13.33
N GLY A 59 -2.28 -1.04 -12.43
CA GLY A 59 -1.30 -1.87 -11.71
C GLY A 59 -0.36 -1.08 -10.79
N LEU A 60 -0.73 0.14 -10.40
CA LEU A 60 0.16 1.01 -9.63
C LEU A 60 0.08 0.71 -8.12
N THR A 61 1.24 0.65 -7.48
CA THR A 61 1.33 0.70 -6.01
C THR A 61 1.09 2.13 -5.53
N TRP A 62 0.76 2.33 -4.25
CA TRP A 62 0.68 3.66 -3.66
C TRP A 62 1.99 4.44 -3.81
N TYR A 63 3.13 3.77 -3.68
CA TYR A 63 4.44 4.39 -3.88
C TYR A 63 4.65 4.84 -5.33
N ALA A 64 4.34 3.99 -6.30
CA ALA A 64 4.49 4.34 -7.71
C ALA A 64 3.59 5.52 -8.12
N LEU A 65 2.35 5.54 -7.62
CA LEU A 65 1.43 6.66 -7.87
C LEU A 65 1.92 7.95 -7.20
N ALA A 66 2.40 7.87 -5.95
CA ALA A 66 2.95 9.04 -5.25
C ALA A 66 4.16 9.63 -5.99
N GLN A 67 5.07 8.78 -6.48
CA GLN A 67 6.21 9.21 -7.29
C GLN A 67 5.75 9.89 -8.59
N ARG A 68 4.79 9.31 -9.31
CA ARG A 68 4.22 9.91 -10.53
C ARG A 68 3.53 11.25 -10.26
N ALA A 69 2.91 11.40 -9.09
CA ALA A 69 2.23 12.63 -8.66
C ALA A 69 3.18 13.67 -8.02
N GLY A 70 4.47 13.38 -7.87
CA GLY A 70 5.41 14.28 -7.17
C GLY A 70 5.13 14.40 -5.67
N ILE A 71 4.48 13.42 -5.06
CA ILE A 71 4.12 13.41 -3.64
C ILE A 71 5.18 12.62 -2.85
N PRO A 72 5.83 13.23 -1.84
CA PRO A 72 6.93 12.58 -1.12
C PRO A 72 6.48 11.43 -0.22
N ASN A 73 5.24 11.46 0.27
CA ASN A 73 4.70 10.47 1.19
C ASN A 73 3.57 9.65 0.55
N SER A 74 3.82 8.37 0.28
CA SER A 74 2.81 7.47 -0.30
C SER A 74 1.58 7.26 0.58
N ASN A 75 1.65 7.59 1.88
CA ASN A 75 0.47 7.56 2.74
C ASN A 75 -0.59 8.55 2.29
N THR A 76 -0.24 9.65 1.61
CA THR A 76 -1.24 10.58 1.04
C THR A 76 -2.17 9.87 0.04
N ILE A 77 -1.67 8.91 -0.75
CA ILE A 77 -2.51 8.11 -1.65
C ILE A 77 -3.48 7.24 -0.86
N ARG A 78 -2.98 6.58 0.20
CA ARG A 78 -3.81 5.78 1.10
C ARG A 78 -4.88 6.64 1.77
N ASP A 79 -4.53 7.85 2.19
CA ASP A 79 -5.44 8.75 2.89
C ASP A 79 -6.57 9.21 1.94
N ILE A 80 -6.25 9.52 0.66
CA ILE A 80 -7.25 9.77 -0.40
C ILE A 80 -8.17 8.56 -0.57
N GLU A 81 -7.62 7.35 -0.75
CA GLU A 81 -8.40 6.12 -0.97
C GLU A 81 -9.23 5.69 0.24
N GLN A 82 -8.89 6.19 1.43
CA GLN A 82 -9.65 5.98 2.67
C GLN A 82 -10.66 7.09 2.95
N GLY A 83 -10.73 8.13 2.10
CA GLY A 83 -11.61 9.28 2.31
C GLY A 83 -11.21 10.14 3.52
N ARG A 84 -9.93 10.15 3.87
CA ARG A 84 -9.39 11.05 4.90
C ARG A 84 -9.19 12.44 4.31
N ASP A 85 -9.12 13.44 5.19
CA ASP A 85 -8.84 14.81 4.80
C ASP A 85 -7.45 14.95 4.19
N VAL A 86 -7.38 15.61 3.04
CA VAL A 86 -6.16 15.86 2.27
C VAL A 86 -6.24 17.21 1.58
N LYS A 87 -5.08 17.81 1.31
CA LYS A 87 -5.02 19.03 0.52
C LYS A 87 -5.59 18.80 -0.89
N LEU A 88 -6.43 19.72 -1.35
CA LEU A 88 -6.99 19.68 -2.72
C LEU A 88 -5.90 19.59 -3.79
N THR A 89 -4.76 20.27 -3.59
CA THR A 89 -3.60 20.21 -4.49
C THR A 89 -3.02 18.80 -4.63
N ASN A 90 -2.98 18.02 -3.54
CA ASN A 90 -2.54 16.62 -3.59
C ASN A 90 -3.55 15.76 -4.34
N LEU A 91 -4.85 15.97 -4.09
CA LEU A 91 -5.90 15.26 -4.81
C LEU A 91 -5.83 15.54 -6.32
N GLN A 92 -5.67 16.80 -6.72
CA GLN A 92 -5.50 17.20 -8.11
C GLN A 92 -4.23 16.60 -8.75
N ALA A 93 -3.10 16.60 -8.02
CA ALA A 93 -1.86 15.98 -8.50
C ALA A 93 -2.03 14.47 -8.74
N VAL A 94 -2.73 13.78 -7.83
CA VAL A 94 -3.04 12.35 -7.97
C VAL A 94 -3.99 12.09 -9.13
N ALA A 95 -5.05 12.87 -9.26
CA ALA A 95 -5.98 12.77 -10.38
C ALA A 95 -5.24 12.96 -11.73
N LYS A 96 -4.40 13.99 -11.84
CA LYS A 96 -3.57 14.23 -13.01
C LYS A 96 -2.61 13.08 -13.30
N ALA A 97 -1.98 12.51 -12.27
CA ALA A 97 -1.13 11.32 -12.42
C ALA A 97 -1.90 10.06 -12.85
N LEU A 98 -3.22 10.05 -12.68
CA LEU A 98 -4.14 9.04 -13.17
C LEU A 98 -4.83 9.44 -14.49
N ASP A 99 -4.40 10.53 -15.12
CA ASP A 99 -5.02 11.11 -16.32
C ASP A 99 -6.52 11.40 -16.14
N LEU A 100 -6.89 11.91 -14.95
CA LEU A 100 -8.24 12.32 -14.57
C LEU A 100 -8.28 13.82 -14.25
N SER A 101 -9.45 14.45 -14.38
CA SER A 101 -9.77 15.80 -13.88
C SER A 101 -10.55 15.74 -12.56
N VAL A 102 -10.46 16.81 -11.76
CA VAL A 102 -11.33 17.03 -10.59
C VAL A 102 -12.19 18.24 -10.90
N GLU A 103 -13.50 18.08 -10.83
CA GLU A 103 -14.48 19.09 -11.21
C GLU A 103 -15.47 19.33 -10.07
N LEU A 104 -15.78 20.60 -9.82
CA LEU A 104 -16.88 20.99 -8.92
C LEU A 104 -18.14 21.06 -9.76
N VAL A 105 -19.19 20.38 -9.30
CA VAL A 105 -20.49 20.31 -9.99
C VAL A 105 -21.51 21.03 -9.12
N GLU A 106 -22.28 21.94 -9.71
CA GLU A 106 -23.42 22.56 -9.04
C GLU A 106 -24.53 21.53 -8.85
N LEU A 107 -25.12 21.50 -7.65
CA LEU A 107 -26.27 20.66 -7.39
C LEU A 107 -27.51 21.39 -7.89
N SER A 108 -28.09 20.88 -8.97
CA SER A 108 -29.41 21.27 -9.49
C SER A 108 -30.54 20.74 -8.61
#